data_AF-A0A5D0TZM3-F1
#
_entry.id   AF-A0A5D0TZM3-F1
#
_cell.length_a   1.000
_cell.length_b   1.000
_cell.length_c   1.000
_cell.angle_alpha   90.00
_cell.angle_beta   90.00
_cell.angle_gamma   90.00
#
_symmetry.space_group_name_H-M   'P 1'
#
loop_
_entity.id
_entity.type
_entity.pdbx_description
1 polymer ?
#
loop_
_entity_poly.entity_id
_entity_poly.type
_entity_poly.pdbx_seq_one_letter_code
_entity_poly.pdbx_strand_id
1 'polypeptide(L)'
;MDIELRGVAASGGWPEPGCRCASCGRLRAAGTRYGPFGAVVDGVPLDDLPRADVHGGYEVRAPRGGRALVAAAPGARPEPVRGVAYDAVLLDLVGSPEHLGYLRHVGAVTSGTEILAVHVDHRVSSPAELERRTAFWRRPDHGPFRTLLLGGTRSGKSAEAELRLAACADVLYVATGPSRDDDPEWTDRVTAHRLRRPAWWRTVETTDLVGVLKSATGAVLVDGIGTWLAAAMDEAGAWEHPPLVQPVLDDLVSAWRGTEARVVAVSEEVGLSLVPTTASGRVFGDLLGGLNQRLAAESEEAALVVAGRVLELG
;
A
#
# COMPACT_ATOMS: atom_id res chain seq x y z
N MET A 1 25.93 -8.27 8.48
CA MET A 1 26.38 -6.99 7.92
C MET A 1 25.90 -5.92 8.88
N ASP A 2 26.71 -4.90 9.17
CA ASP A 2 26.32 -3.76 10.01
C ASP A 2 26.33 -2.48 9.15
N ILE A 3 25.19 -1.78 9.06
CA ILE A 3 25.01 -0.58 8.22
C ILE A 3 24.59 0.60 9.08
N GLU A 4 25.41 1.65 9.09
CA GLU A 4 25.11 2.92 9.74
C GLU A 4 24.83 4.01 8.70
N LEU A 5 23.60 4.55 8.67
CA LEU A 5 23.25 5.67 7.79
C LEU A 5 23.81 7.00 8.34
N ARG A 6 24.62 7.68 7.54
CA ARG A 6 25.14 9.05 7.81
C ARG A 6 24.19 10.13 7.31
N GLY A 7 23.35 9.79 6.35
CA GLY A 7 22.26 10.61 5.84
C GLY A 7 21.32 9.76 4.99
N VAL A 8 20.12 10.25 4.76
CA VAL A 8 19.06 9.49 4.05
C VAL A 8 18.47 10.25 2.89
N ALA A 9 18.77 11.55 2.77
CA ALA A 9 18.10 12.39 1.80
C ALA A 9 18.62 12.18 0.38
N ALA A 10 17.86 12.62 -0.63
CA ALA A 10 18.38 12.80 -1.98
C ALA A 10 19.59 13.75 -1.99
N SER A 11 20.31 13.81 -3.12
CA SER A 11 21.59 14.54 -3.25
C SER A 11 21.54 16.01 -2.80
N GLY A 12 20.40 16.69 -2.94
CA GLY A 12 20.21 18.07 -2.50
C GLY A 12 19.96 18.24 -0.99
N GLY A 13 19.72 17.16 -0.25
CA GLY A 13 19.21 17.18 1.12
C GLY A 13 17.68 17.32 1.18
N TRP A 14 17.14 17.18 2.39
CA TRP A 14 15.71 17.38 2.66
C TRP A 14 15.56 18.21 3.94
N PRO A 15 15.07 19.46 3.87
CA PRO A 15 14.39 20.11 2.74
C PRO A 15 15.31 20.40 1.55
N GLU A 16 14.78 20.25 0.35
CA GLU A 16 15.51 20.50 -0.89
C GLU A 16 15.79 22.01 -1.07
N PRO A 17 17.01 22.40 -1.50
CA PRO A 17 17.38 23.78 -1.77
C PRO A 17 16.43 24.46 -2.76
N GLY A 18 15.93 25.64 -2.42
CA GLY A 18 15.03 26.42 -3.28
C GLY A 18 13.60 25.88 -3.44
N CYS A 19 13.32 24.63 -3.08
CA CYS A 19 11.98 24.05 -3.18
C CYS A 19 10.99 24.75 -2.25
N ARG A 20 9.83 25.20 -2.75
CA ARG A 20 8.80 25.92 -1.98
C ARG A 20 7.61 25.07 -1.53
N CYS A 21 7.67 23.75 -1.68
CA CYS A 21 6.55 22.88 -1.31
C CYS A 21 6.30 22.86 0.22
N ALA A 22 5.11 22.39 0.62
CA ALA A 22 4.72 22.32 2.02
C ALA A 22 5.58 21.37 2.87
N SER A 23 6.14 20.30 2.29
CA SER A 23 7.09 19.40 2.98
C SER A 23 8.36 20.16 3.37
N CYS A 24 9.03 20.75 2.38
CA CYS A 24 10.25 21.53 2.60
C CYS A 24 10.01 22.77 3.46
N GLY A 25 8.87 23.45 3.28
CA GLY A 25 8.49 24.61 4.08
C GLY A 25 8.36 24.29 5.56
N ARG A 26 7.67 23.18 5.91
CA ARG A 26 7.51 22.73 7.29
C ARG A 26 8.85 22.39 7.94
N LEU A 27 9.72 21.63 7.25
CA LEU A 27 11.03 21.28 7.80
C LEU A 27 11.92 22.52 8.03
N ARG A 28 11.92 23.47 7.09
CA ARG A 28 12.64 24.74 7.28
C ARG A 28 12.13 25.51 8.47
N ALA A 29 10.82 25.62 8.64
CA ALA A 29 10.21 26.29 9.80
C ALA A 29 10.57 25.60 11.12
N ALA A 30 10.70 24.28 11.12
CA ALA A 30 11.12 23.47 12.28
C ALA A 30 12.65 23.46 12.50
N GLY A 31 13.45 24.07 11.62
CA GLY A 31 14.92 24.02 11.69
C GLY A 31 15.51 22.62 11.42
N THR A 32 14.72 21.67 10.94
CA THR A 32 15.14 20.29 10.70
C THR A 32 15.75 20.15 9.30
N ARG A 33 16.89 19.45 9.20
CA ARG A 33 17.54 19.14 7.92
C ARG A 33 18.11 17.73 7.95
N TYR A 34 17.93 17.01 6.84
CA TYR A 34 18.51 15.71 6.57
C TYR A 34 19.59 15.86 5.51
N GLY A 35 20.78 15.35 5.83
CA GLY A 35 21.91 15.31 4.92
C GLY A 35 21.68 14.31 3.78
N PRO A 36 22.38 14.48 2.64
CA PRO A 36 22.37 13.53 1.53
C PRO A 36 22.68 12.12 1.99
N PHE A 37 22.18 11.14 1.23
CA PHE A 37 22.41 9.73 1.47
C PHE A 37 23.91 9.43 1.55
N GLY A 38 24.29 8.76 2.63
CA GLY A 38 25.61 8.20 2.85
C GLY A 38 25.51 7.13 3.93
N ALA A 39 26.35 6.12 3.84
CA ALA A 39 26.36 5.02 4.80
C ALA A 39 27.78 4.54 5.09
N VAL A 40 27.94 3.86 6.23
CA VAL A 40 29.14 3.12 6.59
C VAL A 40 28.74 1.66 6.75
N VAL A 41 29.44 0.74 6.08
CA VAL A 41 29.16 -0.70 6.12
C VAL A 41 30.35 -1.43 6.72
N ASP A 42 30.13 -2.13 7.84
CA ASP A 42 31.18 -2.77 8.64
C ASP A 42 32.40 -1.85 8.91
N GLY A 43 32.15 -0.55 9.13
CA GLY A 43 33.19 0.45 9.42
C GLY A 43 33.84 1.11 8.21
N VAL A 44 33.47 0.74 6.98
CA VAL A 44 34.01 1.34 5.74
C VAL A 44 32.94 2.21 5.07
N PRO A 45 33.25 3.46 4.64
CA PRO A 45 32.30 4.28 3.89
C PRO A 45 31.79 3.56 2.64
N LEU A 46 30.49 3.67 2.36
CA LEU A 46 29.83 2.98 1.24
C LEU A 46 30.51 3.27 -0.11
N ASP A 47 30.94 4.51 -0.32
CA ASP A 47 31.60 4.95 -1.55
C ASP A 47 33.01 4.36 -1.75
N ASP A 48 33.63 3.89 -0.67
CA ASP A 48 34.96 3.26 -0.68
C ASP A 48 34.89 1.73 -0.86
N LEU A 49 33.69 1.14 -0.86
CA LEU A 49 33.51 -0.30 -1.01
C LEU A 49 33.64 -0.75 -2.47
N PRO A 50 34.07 -2.00 -2.72
CA PRO A 50 34.01 -2.60 -4.04
C PRO A 50 32.56 -2.61 -4.54
N ARG A 51 32.32 -1.94 -5.69
CA ARG A 51 31.02 -1.82 -6.32
C ARG A 51 30.96 -2.53 -7.66
N ALA A 52 29.80 -3.10 -7.98
CA ALA A 52 29.47 -3.59 -9.31
C ALA A 52 28.17 -2.93 -9.78
N ASP A 53 28.20 -2.26 -10.92
CA ASP A 53 27.03 -1.55 -11.43
C ASP A 53 25.95 -2.54 -11.93
N VAL A 54 24.69 -2.20 -11.66
CA VAL A 54 23.51 -2.86 -12.20
C VAL A 54 22.57 -1.81 -12.79
N HIS A 55 21.57 -2.22 -13.57
CA HIS A 55 20.58 -1.25 -14.04
C HIS A 55 19.86 -0.61 -12.85
N GLY A 56 19.80 0.73 -12.80
CA GLY A 56 19.15 1.48 -11.72
C GLY A 56 19.90 1.53 -10.38
N GLY A 57 21.12 0.99 -10.28
CA GLY A 57 21.84 0.94 -9.01
C GLY A 57 23.20 0.28 -9.07
N TYR A 58 23.64 -0.22 -7.92
CA TYR A 58 24.89 -0.96 -7.81
C TYR A 58 24.83 -1.93 -6.63
N GLU A 59 25.67 -2.96 -6.71
CA GLU A 59 25.90 -3.90 -5.64
C GLU A 59 27.18 -3.54 -4.89
N VAL A 60 27.16 -3.67 -3.58
CA VAL A 60 28.35 -3.53 -2.74
C VAL A 60 28.63 -4.83 -1.99
N ARG A 61 29.91 -5.14 -1.81
CA ARG A 61 30.36 -6.23 -0.94
C ARG A 61 30.94 -5.64 0.34
N ALA A 62 30.33 -5.99 1.46
CA ALA A 62 30.80 -5.58 2.77
C ALA A 62 32.12 -6.31 3.13
N PRO A 63 33.01 -5.69 3.93
CA PRO A 63 34.25 -6.29 4.39
C PRO A 63 34.08 -7.67 5.05
N ARG A 64 32.96 -7.90 5.75
CA ARG A 64 32.65 -9.19 6.39
C ARG A 64 31.91 -10.18 5.48
N GLY A 65 31.85 -9.92 4.17
CA GLY A 65 31.36 -10.83 3.14
C GLY A 65 29.90 -10.67 2.73
N GLY A 66 29.11 -9.86 3.44
CA GLY A 66 27.72 -9.60 3.08
C GLY A 66 27.58 -8.82 1.77
N ARG A 67 26.42 -8.92 1.12
CA ARG A 67 26.08 -8.22 -0.12
C ARG A 67 24.90 -7.28 0.08
N ALA A 68 25.01 -6.06 -0.41
CA ALA A 68 23.89 -5.12 -0.46
C ALA A 68 23.60 -4.62 -1.87
N LEU A 69 22.33 -4.36 -2.14
CA LEU A 69 21.85 -3.74 -3.38
C LEU A 69 21.42 -2.30 -3.09
N VAL A 70 21.94 -1.33 -3.85
CA VAL A 70 21.76 0.09 -3.58
C VAL A 70 21.17 0.80 -4.80
N ALA A 71 20.09 1.56 -4.60
CA ALA A 71 19.52 2.41 -5.63
C ALA A 71 20.46 3.58 -5.95
N ALA A 72 20.68 3.88 -7.24
CA ALA A 72 21.63 4.92 -7.65
C ALA A 72 21.12 6.36 -7.39
N ALA A 73 19.80 6.58 -7.41
CA ALA A 73 19.19 7.91 -7.36
C ALA A 73 17.70 7.83 -6.94
N PRO A 74 17.06 8.97 -6.63
CA PRO A 74 15.60 9.03 -6.53
C PRO A 74 14.90 8.44 -7.77
N GLY A 75 13.92 7.56 -7.56
CA GLY A 75 13.17 6.84 -8.58
C GLY A 75 13.92 5.68 -9.25
N ALA A 76 15.19 5.45 -8.89
CA ALA A 76 15.95 4.36 -9.46
C ALA A 76 15.54 3.00 -8.87
N ARG A 77 15.40 2.00 -9.74
CA ARG A 77 14.93 0.64 -9.41
C ARG A 77 16.08 -0.34 -9.70
N PRO A 78 16.95 -0.63 -8.73
CA PRO A 78 18.13 -1.47 -8.95
C PRO A 78 17.74 -2.91 -9.32
N GLU A 79 18.17 -3.39 -10.49
CA GLU A 79 17.91 -4.77 -10.89
C GLU A 79 18.82 -5.76 -10.13
N PRO A 80 18.25 -6.79 -9.48
CA PRO A 80 19.04 -7.76 -8.75
C PRO A 80 19.77 -8.70 -9.71
N VAL A 81 20.93 -9.18 -9.31
CA VAL A 81 21.56 -10.31 -10.00
C VAL A 81 20.70 -11.56 -9.80
N ARG A 82 20.33 -12.20 -10.91
CA ARG A 82 19.43 -13.36 -10.91
C ARG A 82 19.93 -14.47 -9.98
N GLY A 83 19.03 -14.97 -9.12
CA GLY A 83 19.33 -16.07 -8.20
C GLY A 83 20.15 -15.67 -6.98
N VAL A 84 20.37 -14.38 -6.74
CA VAL A 84 21.07 -13.91 -5.55
C VAL A 84 20.11 -13.23 -4.58
N ALA A 85 20.15 -13.66 -3.33
CA ALA A 85 19.57 -12.95 -2.20
C ALA A 85 20.59 -11.98 -1.61
N TYR A 86 20.12 -10.83 -1.14
CA TYR A 86 20.95 -9.80 -0.50
C TYR A 86 20.78 -9.82 1.01
N ASP A 87 21.85 -9.50 1.73
CA ASP A 87 21.82 -9.29 3.17
C ASP A 87 21.17 -7.94 3.51
N ALA A 88 21.29 -6.95 2.63
CA ALA A 88 20.64 -5.65 2.78
C ALA A 88 20.22 -5.05 1.43
N VAL A 89 19.16 -4.24 1.45
CA VAL A 89 18.75 -3.41 0.30
C VAL A 89 18.53 -1.97 0.74
N LEU A 90 19.10 -1.04 -0.02
CA LEU A 90 19.04 0.40 0.21
C LEU A 90 18.28 1.02 -0.97
N LEU A 91 17.00 1.30 -0.78
CA LEU A 91 16.07 1.61 -1.88
C LEU A 91 15.40 2.97 -1.71
N ASP A 92 15.04 3.61 -2.83
CA ASP A 92 14.11 4.75 -2.81
C ASP A 92 12.66 4.26 -2.60
N LEU A 93 12.35 3.92 -1.36
CA LEU A 93 11.01 3.46 -0.98
C LEU A 93 9.97 4.59 -0.99
N VAL A 94 10.40 5.86 -0.98
CA VAL A 94 9.46 6.99 -1.08
C VAL A 94 8.91 7.10 -2.50
N GLY A 95 9.76 6.86 -3.50
CA GLY A 95 9.42 6.91 -4.92
C GLY A 95 8.79 5.65 -5.47
N SER A 96 9.40 4.51 -5.18
CA SER A 96 9.10 3.24 -5.85
C SER A 96 9.05 2.07 -4.86
N PRO A 97 8.14 2.09 -3.88
CA PRO A 97 8.02 1.02 -2.89
C PRO A 97 7.69 -0.35 -3.51
N GLU A 98 7.05 -0.37 -4.68
CA GLU A 98 6.77 -1.60 -5.44
C GLU A 98 8.02 -2.36 -5.83
N HIS A 99 9.17 -1.68 -5.92
CA HIS A 99 10.43 -2.34 -6.21
C HIS A 99 10.85 -3.30 -5.09
N LEU A 100 10.53 -3.00 -3.83
CA LEU A 100 10.73 -3.96 -2.74
C LEU A 100 9.86 -5.21 -2.90
N GLY A 101 8.61 -5.04 -3.37
CA GLY A 101 7.72 -6.15 -3.72
C GLY A 101 8.30 -7.00 -4.84
N TYR A 102 8.85 -6.38 -5.88
CA TYR A 102 9.55 -7.06 -6.96
C TYR A 102 10.74 -7.89 -6.45
N LEU A 103 11.60 -7.28 -5.64
CA LEU A 103 12.78 -7.98 -5.11
C LEU A 103 12.40 -9.17 -4.23
N ARG A 104 11.31 -9.09 -3.47
CA ARG A 104 10.75 -10.25 -2.73
C ARG A 104 10.18 -11.30 -3.69
N HIS A 105 9.43 -10.88 -4.71
CA HIS A 105 8.85 -11.76 -5.73
C HIS A 105 9.91 -12.62 -6.44
N VAL A 106 11.06 -12.03 -6.78
CA VAL A 106 12.16 -12.75 -7.45
C VAL A 106 13.14 -13.42 -6.48
N GLY A 107 12.86 -13.39 -5.18
CA GLY A 107 13.68 -14.03 -4.13
C GLY A 107 15.00 -13.30 -3.80
N ALA A 108 15.17 -12.06 -4.25
CA ALA A 108 16.34 -11.24 -3.94
C ALA A 108 16.30 -10.63 -2.53
N VAL A 109 15.10 -10.42 -1.98
CA VAL A 109 14.86 -9.98 -0.60
C VAL A 109 14.11 -11.08 0.14
N THR A 110 14.63 -11.48 1.30
CA THR A 110 14.07 -12.51 2.16
C THR A 110 13.75 -11.95 3.54
N SER A 111 13.24 -12.79 4.46
CA SER A 111 12.98 -12.38 5.85
C SER A 111 14.25 -11.98 6.62
N GLY A 112 15.43 -12.44 6.20
CA GLY A 112 16.72 -12.06 6.79
C GLY A 112 17.36 -10.81 6.18
N THR A 113 16.77 -10.25 5.13
CA THR A 113 17.31 -9.08 4.44
C THR A 113 16.98 -7.80 5.19
N GLU A 114 17.99 -7.00 5.50
CA GLU A 114 17.81 -5.66 6.04
C GLU A 114 17.28 -4.68 4.97
N ILE A 115 16.31 -3.84 5.32
CA ILE A 115 15.64 -2.94 4.37
C ILE A 115 15.79 -1.50 4.84
N LEU A 116 16.52 -0.68 4.09
CA LEU A 116 16.77 0.74 4.41
C LEU A 116 16.19 1.66 3.33
N ALA A 117 15.46 2.70 3.76
CA ALA A 117 14.96 3.74 2.87
C ALA A 117 16.05 4.81 2.68
N VAL A 118 16.40 5.10 1.43
CA VAL A 118 17.38 6.11 1.03
C VAL A 118 16.78 7.04 -0.02
N HIS A 119 17.51 8.10 -0.41
CA HIS A 119 17.06 9.09 -1.38
C HIS A 119 15.73 9.78 -0.98
N VAL A 120 15.49 9.92 0.33
CA VAL A 120 14.30 10.57 0.88
C VAL A 120 14.27 12.04 0.48
N ASP A 121 13.12 12.53 0.03
CA ASP A 121 12.99 13.93 -0.38
C ASP A 121 11.58 14.48 -0.09
N HIS A 122 11.25 15.60 -0.71
CA HIS A 122 10.01 16.31 -0.48
C HIS A 122 8.72 15.55 -0.86
N ARG A 123 8.82 14.42 -1.56
CA ARG A 123 7.67 13.55 -1.91
C ARG A 123 7.00 13.01 -0.65
N VAL A 124 7.76 12.84 0.43
CA VAL A 124 7.21 12.54 1.74
C VAL A 124 6.97 13.82 2.52
N SER A 125 5.84 13.88 3.22
CA SER A 125 5.36 15.15 3.75
C SER A 125 6.06 15.55 5.06
N SER A 126 6.55 14.57 5.82
CA SER A 126 7.25 14.74 7.09
C SER A 126 8.02 13.46 7.43
N PRO A 127 8.95 13.48 8.41
CA PRO A 127 9.63 12.28 8.89
C PRO A 127 8.67 11.24 9.46
N ALA A 128 7.63 11.69 10.19
CA ALA A 128 6.57 10.81 10.69
C ALA A 128 5.80 10.11 9.56
N GLU A 129 5.60 10.77 8.42
CA GLU A 129 5.01 10.15 7.23
C GLU A 129 5.92 9.07 6.64
N LEU A 130 7.24 9.30 6.62
CA LEU A 130 8.21 8.30 6.17
C LEU A 130 8.19 7.07 7.06
N GLU A 131 8.22 7.28 8.38
CA GLU A 131 8.15 6.21 9.37
C GLU A 131 6.85 5.40 9.21
N ARG A 132 5.70 6.07 9.09
CA ARG A 132 4.40 5.39 8.84
C ARG A 132 4.45 4.52 7.59
N ARG A 133 4.92 5.06 6.45
CA ARG A 133 4.97 4.31 5.19
C ARG A 133 5.91 3.11 5.25
N THR A 134 7.11 3.31 5.78
CA THR A 134 8.12 2.24 5.90
C THR A 134 7.69 1.14 6.86
N ALA A 135 6.87 1.45 7.88
CA ALA A 135 6.28 0.44 8.74
C ALA A 135 5.41 -0.56 7.96
N PHE A 136 4.61 -0.12 6.97
CA PHE A 136 3.77 -1.02 6.15
C PHE A 136 4.59 -2.08 5.42
N TRP A 137 5.76 -1.69 4.93
CA TRP A 137 6.61 -2.52 4.07
C TRP A 137 7.54 -3.45 4.84
N ARG A 138 7.75 -3.16 6.13
CA ARG A 138 8.48 -4.02 7.07
C ARG A 138 7.60 -5.07 7.73
N ARG A 139 6.27 -4.94 7.66
CA ARG A 139 5.34 -5.96 8.15
C ARG A 139 5.49 -7.28 7.36
N PRO A 140 5.23 -8.43 8.00
CA PRO A 140 5.09 -9.69 7.31
C PRO A 140 4.11 -9.60 6.13
N ASP A 141 4.38 -10.37 5.10
CA ASP A 141 3.56 -10.51 3.89
C ASP A 141 2.33 -11.43 4.09
N HIS A 142 2.23 -12.09 5.25
CA HIS A 142 1.15 -12.98 5.64
C HIS A 142 0.32 -12.41 6.80
N GLY A 143 -0.92 -12.88 6.92
CA GLY A 143 -1.86 -12.47 7.95
C GLY A 143 -1.91 -13.41 9.18
N PRO A 144 -2.97 -13.28 10.00
CA PRO A 144 -4.08 -12.36 9.84
C PRO A 144 -3.69 -10.90 10.14
N PHE A 145 -4.02 -9.99 9.23
CA PHE A 145 -3.93 -8.53 9.47
C PHE A 145 -4.88 -7.80 8.53
N ARG A 146 -5.91 -7.16 9.08
CA ARG A 146 -7.02 -6.55 8.36
C ARG A 146 -7.00 -5.04 8.54
N THR A 147 -6.98 -4.36 7.41
CA THR A 147 -7.05 -2.91 7.33
C THR A 147 -8.31 -2.51 6.56
N LEU A 148 -9.14 -1.66 7.16
CA LEU A 148 -10.26 -1.02 6.48
C LEU A 148 -9.95 0.46 6.22
N LEU A 149 -9.94 0.85 4.94
CA LEU A 149 -9.74 2.23 4.51
C LEU A 149 -11.07 2.83 4.05
N LEU A 150 -11.59 3.73 4.87
CA LEU A 150 -12.82 4.46 4.62
C LEU A 150 -12.52 5.76 3.87
N GLY A 151 -13.45 6.23 3.04
CA GLY A 151 -13.36 7.58 2.50
C GLY A 151 -14.30 7.85 1.33
N GLY A 152 -14.48 9.13 1.03
CA GLY A 152 -15.32 9.56 -0.09
C GLY A 152 -14.76 9.18 -1.46
N THR A 153 -15.58 9.38 -2.49
CA THR A 153 -15.16 9.23 -3.89
C THR A 153 -13.98 10.14 -4.20
N ARG A 154 -12.93 9.60 -4.86
CA ARG A 154 -11.67 10.30 -5.17
C ARG A 154 -10.91 10.83 -3.94
N SER A 155 -11.14 10.26 -2.75
CA SER A 155 -10.39 10.66 -1.55
C SER A 155 -8.93 10.21 -1.54
N GLY A 156 -8.58 9.21 -2.36
CA GLY A 156 -7.25 8.59 -2.40
C GLY A 156 -7.17 7.22 -1.72
N LYS A 157 -8.28 6.66 -1.22
CA LYS A 157 -8.30 5.37 -0.49
C LYS A 157 -7.69 4.20 -1.27
N SER A 158 -7.98 4.05 -2.57
CA SER A 158 -7.40 2.97 -3.39
C SER A 158 -5.89 3.13 -3.57
N ALA A 159 -5.39 4.37 -3.73
CA ALA A 159 -3.95 4.62 -3.82
C ALA A 159 -3.23 4.34 -2.50
N GLU A 160 -3.85 4.65 -1.36
CA GLU A 160 -3.33 4.27 -0.03
C GLU A 160 -3.35 2.75 0.16
N ALA A 161 -4.40 2.05 -0.28
CA ALA A 161 -4.48 0.59 -0.22
C ALA A 161 -3.36 -0.07 -1.03
N GLU A 162 -3.14 0.40 -2.27
CA GLU A 162 -2.06 -0.02 -3.15
C GLU A 162 -0.70 0.24 -2.46
N LEU A 163 -0.50 1.43 -1.88
CA LEU A 163 0.73 1.80 -1.18
C LEU A 163 1.05 0.86 0.00
N ARG A 164 0.05 0.49 0.81
CA ARG A 164 0.22 -0.40 1.98
C ARG A 164 0.67 -1.81 1.57
N LEU A 165 0.33 -2.24 0.36
CA LEU A 165 0.66 -3.57 -0.18
C LEU A 165 1.78 -3.56 -1.22
N ALA A 166 2.29 -2.39 -1.64
CA ALA A 166 3.28 -2.25 -2.70
C ALA A 166 4.53 -3.13 -2.50
N ALA A 167 4.97 -3.31 -1.25
CA ALA A 167 6.13 -4.12 -0.93
C ALA A 167 5.84 -5.63 -0.81
N CYS A 168 4.61 -6.10 -1.03
CA CYS A 168 4.29 -7.53 -0.98
C CYS A 168 4.75 -8.26 -2.26
N ALA A 169 5.22 -9.50 -2.10
CA ALA A 169 5.75 -10.31 -3.19
C ALA A 169 4.67 -10.78 -4.18
N ASP A 170 3.48 -11.08 -3.68
CA ASP A 170 2.27 -11.40 -4.45
C ASP A 170 1.08 -10.73 -3.77
N VAL A 171 0.15 -10.22 -4.56
CA VAL A 171 -1.09 -9.60 -4.09
C VAL A 171 -2.24 -10.06 -4.98
N LEU A 172 -3.30 -10.56 -4.33
CA LEU A 172 -4.58 -10.79 -4.99
C LEU A 172 -5.43 -9.51 -4.87
N TYR A 173 -5.58 -8.81 -5.99
CA TYR A 173 -6.51 -7.70 -6.12
C TYR A 173 -7.90 -8.22 -6.47
N VAL A 174 -8.89 -7.91 -5.64
CA VAL A 174 -10.29 -8.32 -5.77
C VAL A 174 -11.11 -7.09 -6.16
N ALA A 175 -11.55 -7.03 -7.41
CA ALA A 175 -12.54 -6.05 -7.84
C ALA A 175 -13.94 -6.61 -7.59
N THR A 176 -14.70 -5.97 -6.71
CA THR A 176 -15.99 -6.50 -6.22
C THR A 176 -17.22 -5.92 -6.94
N GLY A 177 -17.02 -5.15 -8.02
CA GLY A 177 -18.10 -4.58 -8.82
C GLY A 177 -18.32 -5.36 -10.12
N PRO A 178 -19.54 -5.28 -10.71
CA PRO A 178 -19.80 -5.85 -12.02
C PRO A 178 -18.93 -5.18 -13.09
N SER A 179 -18.41 -5.95 -14.05
CA SER A 179 -17.75 -5.42 -15.25
C SER A 179 -18.80 -4.68 -16.09
N ARG A 180 -18.72 -3.34 -16.12
CA ARG A 180 -19.53 -2.51 -17.01
C ARG A 180 -18.72 -2.20 -18.26
N ASP A 181 -18.75 -3.11 -19.21
CA ASP A 181 -18.00 -3.00 -20.48
C ASP A 181 -18.56 -1.93 -21.43
N ASP A 182 -19.70 -1.31 -21.10
CA ASP A 182 -20.43 -0.35 -21.92
C ASP A 182 -20.14 1.13 -21.60
N ASP A 183 -19.27 1.42 -20.63
CA ASP A 183 -18.87 2.78 -20.24
C ASP A 183 -17.38 3.05 -20.58
N PRO A 184 -17.08 3.90 -21.58
CA PRO A 184 -15.71 4.27 -21.94
C PRO A 184 -14.95 4.98 -20.82
N GLU A 185 -15.59 5.82 -20.00
CA GLU A 185 -14.96 6.49 -18.85
C GLU A 185 -14.61 5.48 -17.75
N TRP A 186 -15.49 4.48 -17.55
CA TRP A 186 -15.22 3.34 -16.68
C TRP A 186 -14.02 2.52 -17.17
N THR A 187 -13.96 2.25 -18.48
CA THR A 187 -12.90 1.46 -19.12
C THR A 187 -11.54 2.13 -19.03
N ASP A 188 -11.46 3.43 -19.31
CA ASP A 188 -10.22 4.22 -19.17
C ASP A 188 -9.76 4.25 -17.71
N ARG A 189 -10.69 4.36 -16.76
CA ARG A 189 -10.38 4.32 -15.33
C ARG A 189 -9.86 2.96 -14.89
N VAL A 190 -10.46 1.86 -15.34
CA VAL A 190 -9.99 0.50 -15.05
C VAL A 190 -8.59 0.30 -15.62
N THR A 191 -8.36 0.75 -16.85
CA THR A 191 -7.04 0.68 -17.52
C THR A 191 -5.99 1.45 -16.73
N ALA A 192 -6.28 2.69 -16.33
CA ALA A 192 -5.38 3.51 -15.51
C ALA A 192 -5.09 2.89 -14.13
N HIS A 193 -6.07 2.20 -13.52
CA HIS A 193 -5.84 1.46 -12.29
C HIS A 193 -4.98 0.21 -12.51
N ARG A 194 -5.23 -0.57 -13.56
CA ARG A 194 -4.42 -1.76 -13.90
C ARG A 194 -2.97 -1.39 -14.21
N LEU A 195 -2.74 -0.31 -14.97
CA LEU A 195 -1.40 0.18 -15.31
C LEU A 195 -0.61 0.71 -14.10
N ARG A 196 -1.30 1.13 -13.04
CA ARG A 196 -0.66 1.59 -11.79
C ARG A 196 -0.14 0.44 -10.93
N ARG A 197 -0.74 -0.74 -11.06
CA ARG A 197 -0.42 -1.89 -10.22
C ARG A 197 0.84 -2.58 -10.73
N PRO A 198 1.63 -3.19 -9.83
CA PRO A 198 2.72 -4.04 -10.25
C PRO A 198 2.23 -5.17 -11.16
N ALA A 199 2.97 -5.44 -12.24
CA ALA A 199 2.56 -6.39 -13.27
C ALA A 199 2.42 -7.85 -12.78
N TRP A 200 3.03 -8.19 -11.64
CA TRP A 200 2.95 -9.52 -11.03
C TRP A 200 1.76 -9.68 -10.07
N TRP A 201 1.00 -8.61 -9.79
CA TRP A 201 -0.24 -8.73 -9.01
C TRP A 201 -1.31 -9.46 -9.81
N ARG A 202 -2.02 -10.37 -9.15
CA ARG A 202 -3.15 -11.07 -9.76
C ARG A 202 -4.42 -10.29 -9.50
N THR A 203 -5.26 -10.15 -10.52
CA THR A 203 -6.58 -9.50 -10.39
C THR A 203 -7.68 -10.53 -10.62
N VAL A 204 -8.68 -10.54 -9.76
CA VAL A 204 -9.93 -11.28 -9.92
C VAL A 204 -11.11 -10.33 -9.81
N GLU A 205 -12.07 -10.47 -10.73
CA GLU A 205 -13.35 -9.78 -10.70
C GLU A 205 -14.38 -10.80 -10.18
N THR A 206 -14.95 -10.55 -9.00
CA THR A 206 -15.87 -11.51 -8.35
C THR A 206 -16.76 -10.84 -7.31
N THR A 207 -17.99 -11.32 -7.19
CA THR A 207 -18.90 -10.98 -6.09
C THR A 207 -18.77 -11.94 -4.90
N ASP A 208 -18.09 -13.09 -5.08
CA ASP A 208 -17.80 -14.08 -4.02
C ASP A 208 -16.61 -13.64 -3.14
N LEU A 209 -16.76 -12.50 -2.46
CA LEU A 209 -15.76 -12.00 -1.52
C LEU A 209 -15.60 -12.95 -0.31
N VAL A 210 -16.69 -13.62 0.10
CA VAL A 210 -16.68 -14.59 1.21
C VAL A 210 -15.75 -15.76 0.90
N GLY A 211 -15.87 -16.38 -0.27
CA GLY A 211 -15.01 -17.48 -0.71
C GLY A 211 -13.55 -17.06 -0.84
N VAL A 212 -13.28 -15.85 -1.34
CA VAL A 212 -11.92 -15.29 -1.39
C VAL A 212 -11.32 -15.15 0.01
N LEU A 213 -12.03 -14.51 0.95
CA LEU A 213 -11.51 -14.30 2.30
C LEU A 213 -11.29 -15.60 3.08
N LYS A 214 -12.09 -16.64 2.82
CA LYS A 214 -11.94 -17.97 3.43
C LYS A 214 -10.75 -18.78 2.89
N SER A 215 -10.29 -18.49 1.67
CA SER A 215 -9.28 -19.31 0.98
C SER A 215 -7.92 -18.63 0.82
N ALA A 216 -7.88 -17.29 0.87
CA ALA A 216 -6.65 -16.54 0.72
C ALA A 216 -5.74 -16.67 1.96
N THR A 217 -4.44 -16.83 1.71
CA THR A 217 -3.40 -16.93 2.76
C THR A 217 -2.34 -15.83 2.66
N GLY A 218 -2.27 -15.11 1.54
CA GLY A 218 -1.30 -14.03 1.28
C GLY A 218 -1.89 -12.64 1.43
N ALA A 219 -1.35 -11.66 0.70
CA ALA A 219 -1.87 -10.31 0.66
C ALA A 219 -3.08 -10.20 -0.30
N VAL A 220 -4.16 -9.58 0.18
CA VAL A 220 -5.40 -9.34 -0.55
C VAL A 220 -5.76 -7.86 -0.50
N LEU A 221 -6.02 -7.27 -1.66
CA LEU A 221 -6.60 -5.93 -1.77
C LEU A 221 -8.05 -6.05 -2.22
N VAL A 222 -9.01 -5.62 -1.41
CA VAL A 222 -10.43 -5.60 -1.78
C VAL A 222 -10.83 -4.20 -2.22
N ASP A 223 -11.10 -4.02 -3.52
CA ASP A 223 -11.50 -2.73 -4.07
C ASP A 223 -13.02 -2.62 -4.20
N GLY A 224 -13.62 -2.13 -3.11
CA GLY A 224 -14.97 -1.60 -3.01
C GLY A 224 -15.92 -2.46 -2.17
N ILE A 225 -15.96 -2.26 -0.85
CA ILE A 225 -17.03 -2.87 -0.03
C ILE A 225 -18.41 -2.32 -0.45
N GLY A 226 -18.50 -1.05 -0.86
CA GLY A 226 -19.75 -0.46 -1.36
C GLY A 226 -20.21 -1.10 -2.68
N THR A 227 -19.30 -1.37 -3.61
CA THR A 227 -19.63 -2.06 -4.87
C THR A 227 -20.04 -3.50 -4.64
N TRP A 228 -19.36 -4.19 -3.72
CA TRP A 228 -19.76 -5.53 -3.28
C TRP A 228 -21.18 -5.54 -2.70
N LEU A 229 -21.48 -4.59 -1.81
CA LEU A 229 -22.80 -4.49 -1.17
C LEU A 229 -23.91 -4.28 -2.20
N ALA A 230 -23.68 -3.42 -3.20
CA ALA A 230 -24.66 -3.20 -4.27
C ALA A 230 -24.95 -4.50 -5.03
N ALA A 231 -23.92 -5.27 -5.40
CA ALA A 231 -24.09 -6.55 -6.06
C ALA A 231 -24.80 -7.59 -5.17
N ALA A 232 -24.45 -7.67 -3.88
CA ALA A 232 -25.13 -8.54 -2.92
C ALA A 232 -26.62 -8.18 -2.76
N MET A 233 -26.96 -6.89 -2.80
CA MET A 233 -28.34 -6.42 -2.76
C MET A 233 -29.11 -6.76 -4.03
N ASP A 234 -28.48 -6.63 -5.21
CA ASP A 234 -29.06 -7.07 -6.49
C ASP A 234 -29.38 -8.57 -6.48
N GLU A 235 -28.40 -9.39 -6.10
CA GLU A 235 -28.53 -10.87 -6.06
C GLU A 235 -29.61 -11.34 -5.06
N ALA A 236 -29.73 -10.66 -3.92
CA ALA A 236 -30.71 -10.99 -2.88
C ALA A 236 -32.11 -10.38 -3.11
N GLY A 237 -32.30 -9.51 -4.12
CA GLY A 237 -33.54 -8.74 -4.28
C GLY A 237 -33.81 -7.82 -3.08
N ALA A 238 -32.75 -7.28 -2.47
CA ALA A 238 -32.82 -6.57 -1.20
C ALA A 238 -33.02 -5.05 -1.33
N TRP A 239 -33.09 -4.53 -2.56
CA TRP A 239 -33.43 -3.11 -2.79
C TRP A 239 -34.84 -2.78 -2.31
N GLU A 240 -35.80 -3.68 -2.53
CA GLU A 240 -37.19 -3.57 -2.06
C GLU A 240 -37.39 -4.20 -0.68
N HIS A 241 -36.60 -5.23 -0.35
CA HIS A 241 -36.70 -5.98 0.90
C HIS A 241 -35.34 -6.13 1.61
N PRO A 242 -34.82 -5.06 2.25
CA PRO A 242 -33.48 -5.02 2.85
C PRO A 242 -33.13 -6.15 3.83
N PRO A 243 -34.08 -6.73 4.62
CA PRO A 243 -33.75 -7.87 5.47
C PRO A 243 -33.18 -9.09 4.74
N LEU A 244 -33.42 -9.24 3.43
CA LEU A 244 -32.94 -10.37 2.64
C LEU A 244 -31.42 -10.41 2.49
N VAL A 245 -30.71 -9.27 2.55
CA VAL A 245 -29.24 -9.24 2.43
C VAL A 245 -28.53 -9.56 3.75
N GLN A 246 -29.22 -9.53 4.89
CA GLN A 246 -28.59 -9.68 6.21
C GLN A 246 -27.73 -10.95 6.37
N PRO A 247 -28.19 -12.15 5.95
CA PRO A 247 -27.35 -13.34 6.03
C PRO A 247 -26.03 -13.21 5.25
N VAL A 248 -26.06 -12.54 4.09
CA VAL A 248 -24.87 -12.32 3.25
C VAL A 248 -23.89 -11.35 3.93
N LEU A 249 -24.40 -10.32 4.61
CA LEU A 249 -23.56 -9.40 5.40
C LEU A 249 -22.93 -10.12 6.60
N ASP A 250 -23.69 -10.99 7.26
CA ASP A 250 -23.21 -11.79 8.38
C ASP A 250 -22.11 -12.76 7.97
N ASP A 251 -22.28 -13.42 6.81
CA ASP A 251 -21.27 -14.28 6.22
C ASP A 251 -19.99 -13.52 5.85
N LEU A 252 -20.10 -12.32 5.29
CA LEU A 252 -18.94 -11.48 5.00
C LEU A 252 -18.20 -11.09 6.28
N VAL A 253 -18.90 -10.65 7.31
CA VAL A 253 -18.27 -10.28 8.59
C VAL A 253 -17.63 -11.49 9.26
N SER A 254 -18.25 -12.67 9.19
CA SER A 254 -17.66 -13.90 9.68
C SER A 254 -16.39 -14.29 8.89
N ALA A 255 -16.40 -14.14 7.57
CA ALA A 255 -15.24 -14.43 6.73
C ALA A 255 -14.11 -13.42 6.94
N TRP A 256 -14.45 -12.14 7.09
CA TRP A 256 -13.51 -11.09 7.47
C TRP A 256 -12.83 -11.42 8.79
N ARG A 257 -13.59 -11.72 9.85
CA ARG A 257 -13.04 -12.11 11.15
C ARG A 257 -12.13 -13.34 11.07
N GLY A 258 -12.52 -14.34 10.26
CA GLY A 258 -11.85 -15.64 10.18
C GLY A 258 -10.72 -15.76 9.15
N THR A 259 -10.44 -14.73 8.36
CA THR A 259 -9.42 -14.81 7.31
C THR A 259 -8.01 -14.90 7.90
N GLU A 260 -7.18 -15.78 7.33
CA GLU A 260 -5.74 -15.88 7.64
C GLU A 260 -4.91 -14.92 6.76
N ALA A 261 -5.53 -14.28 5.77
CA ALA A 261 -4.87 -13.41 4.83
C ALA A 261 -4.49 -12.05 5.46
N ARG A 262 -3.55 -11.36 4.85
CA ARG A 262 -3.33 -9.92 5.08
C ARG A 262 -4.25 -9.16 4.14
N VAL A 263 -5.29 -8.51 4.68
CA VAL A 263 -6.34 -7.88 3.87
C VAL A 263 -6.29 -6.37 4.02
N VAL A 264 -6.31 -5.65 2.90
CA VAL A 264 -6.57 -4.21 2.86
C VAL A 264 -7.82 -3.98 2.01
N ALA A 265 -8.91 -3.56 2.63
CA ALA A 265 -10.16 -3.26 1.94
C ALA A 265 -10.40 -1.75 1.90
N VAL A 266 -10.98 -1.27 0.81
CA VAL A 266 -11.49 0.10 0.72
C VAL A 266 -13.01 0.11 0.73
N SER A 267 -13.57 1.10 1.41
CA SER A 267 -15.01 1.31 1.46
C SER A 267 -15.36 2.79 1.39
N GLU A 268 -16.49 3.10 0.75
CA GLU A 268 -17.04 4.44 0.70
C GLU A 268 -17.55 4.87 2.09
N GLU A 269 -17.20 6.09 2.49
CA GLU A 269 -17.85 6.74 3.64
C GLU A 269 -18.97 7.66 3.13
N VAL A 270 -20.16 7.11 2.98
CA VAL A 270 -21.33 7.79 2.40
C VAL A 270 -22.12 8.60 3.44
N GLY A 271 -21.95 8.32 4.73
CA GLY A 271 -22.67 9.01 5.82
C GLY A 271 -22.25 10.47 6.01
N LEU A 272 -21.14 10.89 5.40
CA LEU A 272 -20.66 12.27 5.38
C LEU A 272 -21.19 13.08 4.18
N SER A 273 -22.10 12.49 3.38
CA SER A 273 -22.75 13.17 2.25
C SER A 273 -24.13 13.74 2.63
N LEU A 274 -24.81 14.34 1.65
CA LEU A 274 -26.22 14.71 1.80
C LEU A 274 -27.09 13.45 1.94
N VAL A 275 -28.16 13.56 2.73
CA VAL A 275 -29.16 12.48 2.85
C VAL A 275 -29.74 12.16 1.47
N PRO A 276 -29.69 10.90 1.01
CA PRO A 276 -30.22 10.53 -0.29
C PRO A 276 -31.72 10.81 -0.41
N THR A 277 -32.13 11.37 -1.55
CA THR A 277 -33.55 11.66 -1.84
C THR A 277 -34.33 10.38 -2.17
N THR A 278 -33.67 9.36 -2.71
CA THR A 278 -34.27 8.07 -3.06
C THR A 278 -34.32 7.11 -1.88
N ALA A 279 -35.32 6.22 -1.85
CA ALA A 279 -35.41 5.18 -0.83
C ALA A 279 -34.23 4.20 -0.92
N SER A 280 -33.86 3.79 -2.14
CA SER A 280 -32.72 2.90 -2.39
C SER A 280 -31.40 3.49 -1.89
N GLY A 281 -31.18 4.80 -2.08
CA GLY A 281 -29.99 5.47 -1.59
C GLY A 281 -29.89 5.49 -0.06
N ARG A 282 -31.02 5.71 0.63
CA ARG A 282 -31.07 5.66 2.11
C ARG A 282 -30.78 4.27 2.64
N VAL A 283 -31.46 3.26 2.09
CA VAL A 283 -31.23 1.84 2.45
C VAL A 283 -29.77 1.45 2.25
N PHE A 284 -29.20 1.75 1.08
CA PHE A 284 -27.80 1.44 0.79
C PHE A 284 -26.86 2.14 1.78
N GLY A 285 -27.08 3.43 2.06
CA GLY A 285 -26.27 4.19 3.00
C GLY A 285 -26.31 3.62 4.42
N ASP A 286 -27.49 3.27 4.90
CA ASP A 286 -27.69 2.68 6.24
C ASP A 286 -26.99 1.31 6.35
N LEU A 287 -27.16 0.45 5.33
CA LEU A 287 -26.52 -0.87 5.29
C LEU A 287 -24.99 -0.78 5.18
N LEU A 288 -24.46 0.10 4.32
CA LEU A 288 -23.03 0.28 4.16
C LEU A 288 -22.40 0.86 5.44
N GLY A 289 -23.06 1.83 6.07
CA GLY A 289 -22.61 2.38 7.34
C GLY A 289 -22.56 1.33 8.45
N GLY A 290 -23.59 0.48 8.55
CA GLY A 290 -23.61 -0.65 9.48
C GLY A 290 -22.53 -1.68 9.19
N LEU A 291 -22.32 -2.04 7.92
CA LEU A 291 -21.27 -2.98 7.51
C LEU A 291 -19.88 -2.42 7.79
N ASN A 292 -19.61 -1.15 7.47
CA ASN A 292 -18.34 -0.49 7.74
C ASN A 292 -18.00 -0.52 9.24
N GLN A 293 -18.97 -0.26 10.12
CA GLN A 293 -18.77 -0.34 11.57
C GLN A 293 -18.38 -1.77 12.00
N ARG A 294 -19.07 -2.78 11.48
CA ARG A 294 -18.79 -4.19 11.80
C ARG A 294 -17.41 -4.62 11.29
N LEU A 295 -17.03 -4.25 10.07
CA LEU A 295 -15.71 -4.58 9.51
C LEU A 295 -14.59 -3.83 10.24
N ALA A 296 -14.79 -2.55 10.57
CA ALA A 296 -13.82 -1.76 11.34
C ALA A 296 -13.56 -2.37 12.73
N ALA A 297 -14.61 -2.79 13.44
CA ALA A 297 -14.50 -3.42 14.75
C ALA A 297 -13.73 -4.75 14.73
N GLU A 298 -13.71 -5.43 13.60
CA GLU A 298 -13.00 -6.70 13.38
C GLU A 298 -11.64 -6.49 12.68
N SER A 299 -11.20 -5.24 12.48
CA SER A 299 -9.94 -4.90 11.81
C SER A 299 -8.87 -4.48 12.81
N GLU A 300 -7.64 -4.92 12.59
CA GLU A 300 -6.47 -4.42 13.34
C GLU A 300 -6.23 -2.93 13.07
N GLU A 301 -6.60 -2.45 11.88
CA GLU A 301 -6.51 -1.03 11.51
C GLU A 301 -7.78 -0.55 10.80
N ALA A 302 -8.27 0.62 11.19
CA ALA A 302 -9.29 1.34 10.46
C ALA A 302 -8.86 2.80 10.31
N ALA A 303 -8.95 3.34 9.09
CA ALA A 303 -8.55 4.71 8.81
C ALA A 303 -9.51 5.41 7.85
N LEU A 304 -9.67 6.72 8.04
CA LEU A 304 -10.36 7.61 7.12
C LEU A 304 -9.35 8.28 6.20
N VAL A 305 -9.57 8.19 4.89
CA VAL A 305 -8.77 8.85 3.87
C VAL A 305 -9.53 10.05 3.31
N VAL A 306 -8.93 11.25 3.42
CA VAL A 306 -9.48 12.53 2.93
C VAL A 306 -8.38 13.31 2.21
N ALA A 307 -8.61 13.71 0.96
CA ALA A 307 -7.63 14.46 0.14
C ALA A 307 -6.23 13.81 0.11
N GLY A 308 -6.18 12.48 0.06
CA GLY A 308 -4.95 11.67 0.09
C GLY A 308 -4.23 11.66 1.43
N ARG A 309 -4.88 12.13 2.50
CA ARG A 309 -4.36 12.10 3.88
C ARG A 309 -5.09 11.05 4.68
N VAL A 310 -4.33 10.36 5.54
CA VAL A 310 -4.82 9.27 6.38
C VAL A 310 -5.04 9.80 7.79
N LEU A 311 -6.21 9.52 8.35
CA LEU A 311 -6.55 9.70 9.76
C LEU A 311 -6.89 8.32 10.32
N GLU A 312 -6.03 7.80 11.21
CA GLU A 312 -6.30 6.54 11.92
C GLU A 312 -7.48 6.73 12.89
N LEU A 313 -8.37 5.74 12.99
CA LEU A 313 -9.60 5.79 13.76
C LEU A 313 -9.54 5.02 15.10
N GLY A 314 -8.35 4.51 15.47
CA GLY A 314 -8.09 3.73 16.68
C GLY A 314 -6.69 3.95 17.22
#